data_AF-A0A2T4PT56-F1
#
_entry.id   AF-A0A2T4PT56-F1
#
_cell.length_a   1.000
_cell.length_b   1.000
_cell.length_c   1.000
_cell.angle_alpha   90.00
_cell.angle_beta   90.00
_cell.angle_gamma   90.00
#
_symmetry.space_group_name_H-M   'P 1'
#
loop_
_entity.id
_entity.type
_entity.pdbx_description
1 polymer ?
#
loop_
_entity_poly.entity_id
_entity_poly.type
_entity_poly.pdbx_seq_one_letter_code
_entity_poly.pdbx_strand_id
1 'polypeptide(L)'
;MGTLLFIVSLIIILILYLILRMKYIKDFKKRRSVRKREQRIKELVNAAFKIDQLQLIEERKTDIKLKYNKRAIAVQPEQIKLVDAIEDERIEVTYELPNGITKEEVFDFIIDNSNFYISKERYNDLKTHNK
;
A
#
# COMPACT_ATOMS: atom_id res chain seq x y z
N MET A 1 -13.29 -45.04 -39.10
CA MET A 1 -13.26 -43.57 -39.29
C MET A 1 -13.88 -42.82 -38.10
N GLY A 2 -15.11 -43.12 -37.67
CA GLY A 2 -15.76 -42.41 -36.56
C GLY A 2 -15.07 -42.54 -35.18
N THR A 3 -14.52 -43.71 -34.87
CA THR A 3 -13.77 -43.95 -33.61
C THR A 3 -12.46 -43.18 -33.56
N LEU A 4 -11.75 -43.07 -34.69
CA LEU A 4 -10.52 -42.27 -34.79
C LEU A 4 -10.81 -40.77 -34.62
N LEU A 5 -11.89 -40.26 -35.22
CA LEU A 5 -12.31 -38.87 -35.03
C LEU A 5 -12.70 -38.56 -33.57
N PHE A 6 -13.35 -39.52 -32.90
CA PHE A 6 -13.69 -39.39 -31.48
C PHE A 6 -12.44 -39.33 -30.57
N ILE A 7 -11.45 -40.17 -30.84
CA ILE A 7 -10.16 -40.16 -30.12
C ILE A 7 -9.43 -38.83 -30.35
N VAL A 8 -9.42 -38.33 -31.58
CA VAL A 8 -8.80 -37.04 -31.92
C VAL A 8 -9.51 -35.88 -31.21
N SER A 9 -10.85 -35.88 -31.12
CA SER A 9 -11.59 -34.83 -30.41
C SER A 9 -11.28 -34.85 -28.91
N LEU A 10 -11.13 -36.04 -28.31
CA LEU A 10 -10.79 -36.21 -26.90
C LEU A 10 -9.39 -35.66 -26.59
N ILE A 11 -8.42 -35.90 -27.48
CA ILE A 11 -7.06 -35.36 -27.38
C ILE A 11 -7.08 -33.82 -27.46
N ILE A 12 -7.86 -33.24 -28.38
CA ILE A 12 -7.96 -31.78 -28.52
C ILE A 12 -8.51 -31.15 -27.24
N ILE A 13 -9.58 -31.70 -26.67
CA ILE A 13 -10.17 -31.22 -25.41
C ILE A 13 -9.14 -31.26 -24.28
N LEU A 14 -8.35 -32.34 -24.21
CA LEU A 14 -7.34 -32.55 -23.18
C LEU A 14 -6.17 -31.55 -23.29
N ILE A 15 -5.73 -31.24 -24.52
CA ILE A 15 -4.73 -30.21 -24.80
C ILE A 15 -5.25 -28.82 -24.40
N LEU A 16 -6.49 -28.51 -24.77
CA LEU A 16 -7.12 -27.22 -24.45
C LEU A 16 -7.25 -27.01 -22.94
N TYR A 17 -7.62 -28.06 -22.21
CA TYR A 17 -7.64 -28.08 -20.75
C TYR A 17 -6.25 -27.83 -20.14
N LEU A 18 -5.20 -28.48 -20.66
CA LEU A 18 -3.83 -28.30 -20.18
C LEU A 18 -3.30 -26.86 -20.37
N ILE A 19 -3.59 -26.25 -21.52
CA ILE A 19 -3.19 -24.86 -21.82
C ILE A 19 -3.85 -23.89 -20.85
N LEU A 20 -5.16 -24.03 -20.64
CA LEU A 20 -5.92 -23.22 -19.68
C LEU A 20 -5.36 -23.37 -18.26
N ARG A 21 -5.09 -24.61 -17.83
CA ARG A 21 -4.53 -24.91 -16.51
C ARG A 21 -3.15 -24.29 -16.32
N MET A 22 -2.26 -24.37 -17.32
CA MET A 22 -0.93 -23.75 -17.24
C MET A 22 -1.00 -22.23 -17.15
N LYS A 23 -1.89 -21.59 -17.91
CA LYS A 23 -2.10 -20.14 -17.86
C LYS A 23 -2.61 -19.71 -16.49
N TYR A 24 -3.61 -20.43 -15.95
CA TYR A 24 -4.16 -20.19 -14.61
C TYR A 24 -3.09 -20.31 -13.52
N ILE A 25 -2.24 -21.34 -13.56
CA ILE A 25 -1.17 -21.54 -12.55
C ILE A 25 -0.10 -20.45 -12.64
N LYS A 26 0.29 -20.01 -13.85
CA LYS A 26 1.24 -18.92 -14.04
C LYS A 26 0.70 -17.60 -13.49
N ASP A 27 -0.57 -17.29 -13.80
CA ASP A 27 -1.23 -16.08 -13.31
C ASP A 27 -1.42 -16.10 -11.79
N PHE A 28 -1.76 -17.26 -11.20
CA PHE A 28 -1.84 -17.43 -9.75
C PHE A 28 -0.49 -17.25 -9.06
N LYS A 29 0.59 -17.84 -9.59
CA LYS A 29 1.94 -17.69 -9.02
C LYS A 29 2.41 -16.23 -9.08
N LYS A 30 2.18 -15.54 -10.20
CA LYS A 30 2.53 -14.11 -10.35
C LYS A 30 1.75 -13.24 -9.35
N ARG A 31 0.43 -13.42 -9.23
CA ARG A 31 -0.42 -12.71 -8.28
C ARG A 31 -0.05 -13.01 -6.81
N ARG A 32 0.34 -14.26 -6.48
CA ARG A 32 0.73 -14.65 -5.12
C ARG A 32 2.04 -13.99 -4.68
N SER A 33 3.01 -13.84 -5.58
CA SER A 33 4.27 -13.16 -5.29
C SER A 33 4.07 -11.67 -5.03
N VAL A 34 3.27 -11.01 -5.87
CA VAL A 34 2.94 -9.58 -5.75
C VAL A 34 2.21 -9.31 -4.43
N ARG A 35 1.15 -10.07 -4.11
CA ARG A 35 0.39 -9.93 -2.86
C ARG A 35 1.26 -10.07 -1.61
N LYS A 36 2.21 -11.02 -1.58
CA LYS A 36 3.13 -11.19 -0.43
C LYS A 36 4.12 -10.04 -0.28
N ARG A 37 4.45 -9.34 -1.38
CA ARG A 37 5.34 -8.18 -1.37
C ARG A 37 4.57 -6.95 -0.88
N GLU A 38 3.38 -6.71 -1.43
CA GLU A 38 2.46 -5.66 -1.00
C GLU A 38 2.10 -5.78 0.49
N GLN A 39 1.78 -6.99 0.96
CA GLN A 39 1.37 -7.20 2.34
C GLN A 39 2.51 -6.91 3.32
N ARG A 40 3.74 -7.35 3.03
CA ARG A 40 4.92 -7.03 3.86
C ARG A 40 5.23 -5.54 3.87
N ILE A 41 5.04 -4.85 2.75
CA ILE A 41 5.27 -3.41 2.66
C ILE A 41 4.19 -2.66 3.45
N LYS A 42 2.91 -3.05 3.33
CA LYS A 42 1.83 -2.50 4.16
C LYS A 42 2.08 -2.72 5.64
N GLU A 43 2.53 -3.91 6.03
CA GLU A 43 2.90 -4.21 7.41
C GLU A 43 4.07 -3.34 7.91
N LEU A 44 5.09 -3.10 7.09
CA LEU A 44 6.21 -2.22 7.44
C LEU A 44 5.77 -0.77 7.63
N VAL A 45 4.89 -0.27 6.76
CA VAL A 45 4.36 1.10 6.84
C VAL A 45 3.45 1.25 8.06
N ASN A 46 2.52 0.32 8.26
CA ASN A 46 1.63 0.31 9.43
C ASN A 46 2.37 0.10 10.75
N ALA A 47 3.52 -0.60 10.74
CA ALA A 47 4.36 -0.77 11.92
C ALA A 47 5.20 0.48 12.21
N ALA A 48 5.61 1.22 11.17
CA ALA A 48 6.49 2.38 11.30
C ALA A 48 5.74 3.69 11.56
N PHE A 49 4.50 3.82 11.07
CA PHE A 49 3.70 5.04 11.16
C PHE A 49 2.31 4.71 11.65
N LYS A 50 2.11 4.69 12.97
CA LYS A 50 0.77 4.76 13.56
C LYS A 50 0.52 6.18 14.00
N ILE A 51 -0.67 6.73 13.75
CA ILE A 51 -1.05 8.07 14.24
C ILE A 51 -0.87 8.14 15.77
N ASP A 52 -1.11 7.05 16.49
CA ASP A 52 -0.88 6.93 17.93
C ASP A 52 0.56 7.19 18.38
N GLN A 53 1.54 6.99 17.49
CA GLN A 53 2.97 7.18 17.77
C GLN A 53 3.49 8.54 17.31
N LEU A 54 2.61 9.38 16.76
CA LEU A 54 2.94 10.74 16.40
C LEU A 54 3.21 11.53 17.67
N GLN A 55 4.41 12.11 17.77
CA GLN A 55 4.83 12.85 18.96
C GLN A 55 4.71 14.35 18.77
N LEU A 56 4.87 14.83 17.54
CA LEU A 56 4.98 16.26 17.29
C LEU A 56 4.69 16.57 15.83
N ILE A 57 3.99 17.68 15.61
CA ILE A 57 3.68 18.24 14.30
C ILE A 57 4.36 19.61 14.21
N GLU A 58 5.26 19.75 13.24
CA GLU A 58 5.95 20.99 12.89
C GLU A 58 5.39 21.48 11.55
N GLU A 59 4.57 22.54 11.57
CA GLU A 59 4.14 23.20 10.34
C GLU A 59 5.25 24.11 9.82
N ARG A 60 5.65 23.91 8.56
CA ARG A 60 6.53 24.79 7.82
C ARG A 60 5.72 25.44 6.69
N LYS A 61 6.32 26.44 6.03
CA LYS A 61 5.63 27.17 4.94
C LYS A 61 5.27 26.29 3.74
N THR A 62 6.01 25.20 3.52
CA THR A 62 5.91 24.34 2.34
C THR A 62 5.46 22.92 2.66
N ASP A 63 5.71 22.45 3.87
CA ASP A 63 5.54 21.06 4.28
C ASP A 63 5.14 20.99 5.74
N ILE A 64 4.50 19.89 6.11
CA ILE A 64 4.18 19.56 7.50
C ILE A 64 5.09 18.41 7.90
N LYS A 65 5.91 18.64 8.93
CA LYS A 65 6.85 17.64 9.41
C LYS A 65 6.21 16.88 10.58
N LEU A 66 5.94 15.60 10.34
CA LEU A 66 5.41 14.67 11.34
C LEU A 66 6.58 13.94 11.99
N LYS A 67 6.78 14.18 13.29
CA LYS A 67 7.85 13.56 14.06
C LYS A 67 7.31 12.36 14.84
N TYR A 68 7.92 11.21 14.59
CA TYR A 68 7.70 9.96 15.28
C TYR A 68 8.93 9.64 16.14
N ASN A 69 8.77 8.68 17.05
CA ASN A 69 9.77 8.34 18.06
C ASN A 69 11.18 8.02 17.51
N LYS A 70 11.28 7.49 16.27
CA LYS A 70 12.55 7.12 15.63
C LYS A 70 12.83 7.80 14.30
N ARG A 71 11.86 8.52 13.72
CA ARG A 71 11.95 9.09 12.37
C ARG A 71 11.06 10.33 12.26
N ALA A 72 11.42 11.24 11.36
CA ALA A 72 10.55 12.33 10.94
C ALA A 72 10.26 12.18 9.45
N ILE A 73 9.01 12.45 9.06
CA ILE A 73 8.60 12.49 7.67
C ILE A 73 8.07 13.89 7.37
N ALA A 74 8.40 14.40 6.18
CA ALA A 74 7.79 15.60 5.64
C ALA A 74 6.65 15.17 4.74
N VAL A 75 5.46 15.73 4.96
CA VAL A 75 4.27 15.47 4.14
C VAL A 75 3.73 16.80 3.65
N GLN A 76 3.06 16.76 2.50
CA GLN A 76 2.40 17.94 1.96
C GLN A 76 1.17 18.29 2.80
N PRO A 77 0.80 19.59 2.91
CA PRO A 77 -0.39 20.00 3.64
C PRO A 77 -1.68 19.33 3.14
N GLU A 78 -1.80 19.04 1.83
CA GLU A 78 -3.01 18.42 1.29
C GLU A 78 -3.20 16.97 1.74
N GLN A 79 -2.12 16.29 2.15
CA GLN A 79 -2.14 14.91 2.63
C GLN A 79 -2.69 14.78 4.04
N ILE A 80 -2.74 15.88 4.81
CA ILE A 80 -3.33 15.89 6.14
C ILE A 80 -4.83 16.16 6.03
N LYS A 81 -5.64 15.20 6.50
CA LYS A 81 -7.10 15.32 6.57
C LYS A 81 -7.50 15.38 8.04
N LEU A 82 -8.13 16.48 8.44
CA LEU A 82 -8.61 16.64 9.81
C LEU A 82 -9.95 15.92 9.97
N VAL A 83 -10.01 14.99 10.93
CA VAL A 83 -11.24 14.28 11.31
C VAL A 83 -11.76 14.78 12.66
N ASP A 84 -13.02 14.50 12.96
CA ASP A 84 -13.67 15.02 14.17
C ASP A 84 -13.44 14.13 15.39
N ALA A 85 -13.32 12.81 15.23
CA ALA A 85 -13.11 11.86 16.32
C ALA A 85 -11.74 11.16 16.25
N ILE A 86 -11.20 10.77 17.41
CA ILE A 86 -9.98 9.97 17.51
C ILE A 86 -10.15 8.59 16.87
N GLU A 87 -11.35 8.02 16.91
CA GLU A 87 -11.66 6.71 16.32
C GLU A 87 -11.54 6.70 14.79
N ASP A 88 -11.65 7.86 14.15
CA ASP A 88 -11.52 8.03 12.70
C ASP A 88 -10.06 8.29 12.28
N GLU A 89 -9.12 8.34 13.23
CA GLU A 89 -7.70 8.52 12.94
C GLU A 89 -7.13 7.29 12.22
N ARG A 90 -6.58 7.51 11.04
CA ARG A 90 -6.01 6.44 10.21
C ARG A 90 -5.04 6.98 9.19
N ILE A 91 -4.22 6.08 8.68
CA ILE A 91 -3.40 6.36 7.50
C ILE A 91 -4.00 5.56 6.36
N GLU A 92 -4.46 6.27 5.34
CA GLU A 92 -4.96 5.65 4.12
C GLU A 92 -3.87 5.71 3.07
N VAL A 93 -3.43 4.54 2.62
CA VAL A 93 -2.36 4.42 1.64
C VAL A 93 -2.94 3.92 0.33
N THR A 94 -3.04 4.80 -0.66
CA THR A 94 -3.70 4.51 -1.94
C THR A 94 -2.68 4.58 -3.06
N TYR A 95 -2.10 3.43 -3.40
CA TYR A 95 -1.04 3.34 -4.42
C TYR A 95 -1.01 1.96 -5.08
N GLU A 96 -0.61 1.94 -6.35
CA GLU A 96 -0.12 0.76 -7.04
C GLU A 96 1.40 0.87 -7.16
N LEU A 97 2.14 -0.12 -6.65
CA LEU A 97 3.61 -0.13 -6.72
C LEU A 97 4.06 -0.20 -8.18
N PRO A 98 4.80 0.81 -8.69
CA PRO A 98 5.32 0.76 -10.05
C PRO A 98 6.31 -0.40 -10.22
N ASN A 99 6.28 -1.03 -11.39
CA ASN A 99 7.21 -2.11 -11.71
C ASN A 99 8.63 -1.56 -11.80
N GLY A 100 9.54 -2.07 -10.98
CA GLY A 100 10.98 -1.72 -11.03
C GLY A 100 11.45 -0.75 -9.95
N ILE A 101 10.59 -0.32 -9.03
CA ILE A 101 10.99 0.53 -7.90
C ILE A 101 12.01 -0.19 -6.99
N THR A 102 13.05 0.55 -6.56
CA THR A 102 14.04 0.03 -5.62
C THR A 102 13.49 -0.02 -4.20
N LYS A 103 14.07 -0.83 -3.31
CA LYS A 103 13.55 -0.98 -1.94
C LYS A 103 13.61 0.34 -1.16
N GLU A 104 14.62 1.14 -1.49
CA GLU A 104 14.94 2.42 -0.88
C GLU A 104 13.87 3.46 -1.25
N GLU A 105 13.44 3.48 -2.52
CA GLU A 105 12.42 4.41 -3.04
C GLU A 105 10.98 4.02 -2.67
N VAL A 106 10.73 2.75 -2.34
CA VAL A 106 9.39 2.27 -1.94
C VAL A 106 8.87 3.08 -0.75
N PHE A 107 9.74 3.44 0.18
CA PHE A 107 9.33 4.17 1.37
C PHE A 107 8.83 5.57 1.02
N ASP A 108 9.63 6.36 0.29
CA ASP A 108 9.28 7.73 -0.08
C ASP A 108 8.01 7.73 -0.94
N PHE A 109 7.92 6.82 -1.91
CA PHE A 109 6.74 6.66 -2.75
C PHE A 109 5.46 6.40 -1.95
N ILE A 110 5.55 5.62 -0.87
CA ILE A 110 4.40 5.33 -0.03
C ILE A 110 3.98 6.54 0.76
N ILE A 111 4.93 7.27 1.35
CA ILE A 111 4.63 8.48 2.10
C ILE A 111 3.95 9.51 1.20
N ASP A 112 4.44 9.69 -0.03
CA ASP A 112 3.85 10.61 -1.02
C ASP A 112 2.43 10.22 -1.44
N ASN A 113 2.08 8.94 -1.37
CA ASN A 113 0.75 8.40 -1.71
C ASN A 113 -0.07 8.01 -0.46
N SER A 114 0.31 8.51 0.71
CA SER A 114 -0.42 8.31 1.96
C SER A 114 -1.21 9.57 2.33
N ASN A 115 -2.45 9.39 2.80
CA ASN A 115 -3.24 10.41 3.45
C ASN A 115 -3.29 10.14 4.96
N PHE A 116 -3.05 11.19 5.75
CA PHE A 116 -3.00 11.11 7.20
C PHE A 116 -4.28 11.75 7.76
N TYR A 117 -5.19 10.90 8.23
CA TYR A 117 -6.40 11.34 8.92
C TYR A 117 -6.08 11.50 10.40
N ILE A 118 -6.04 12.73 10.88
CA ILE A 118 -5.66 13.09 12.25
C ILE A 118 -6.81 13.87 12.88
N SER A 119 -7.18 13.58 14.13
CA SER A 119 -8.22 14.33 14.80
C SER A 119 -7.79 15.78 15.01
N LYS A 120 -8.75 16.72 14.95
CA LYS A 120 -8.47 18.14 15.22
C LYS A 120 -7.86 18.37 16.60
N GLU A 121 -8.33 17.63 17.59
CA GLU A 121 -7.83 17.67 18.96
C GLU A 121 -6.34 17.29 19.00
N ARG A 122 -6.00 16.07 18.55
CA ARG A 122 -4.62 15.60 18.53
C ARG A 122 -3.71 16.49 17.67
N TYR A 123 -4.22 16.95 16.54
CA TYR A 123 -3.46 17.82 15.65
C TYR A 123 -3.06 19.11 16.38
N ASN A 124 -4.00 19.75 17.08
CA ASN A 124 -3.73 20.98 17.84
C ASN A 124 -2.83 20.74 19.05
N ASP A 125 -3.00 19.62 19.75
CA ASP A 125 -2.19 19.27 20.92
C ASP A 125 -0.73 18.99 20.57
N LEU A 126 -0.49 18.29 19.46
CA LEU A 126 0.84 17.93 18.99
C LEU A 126 1.49 19.02 18.12
N LYS A 127 0.71 20.02 17.69
CA LYS A 127 1.21 21.15 16.92
C LYS A 127 2.07 22.01 17.83
N THR A 128 3.37 22.03 17.52
CA THR A 128 4.30 22.89 18.24
C THR A 128 3.95 24.34 17.90
N HIS A 129 3.38 25.06 18.86
CA HIS A 129 3.40 26.52 18.80
C HIS A 129 4.84 26.95 19.02
N ASN A 130 5.54 27.32 17.95
CA ASN A 130 6.70 28.19 18.07
C ASN A 130 6.22 29.46 18.80
N LYS A 131 6.48 29.52 20.11
CA LYS A 131 6.57 30.78 20.84
C LYS A 131 7.89 31.45 20.49
#